data_AF-A0A2S5VRU7-F1
#
_entry.id   AF-A0A2S5VRU7-F1
#
_cell.length_a   1.000
_cell.length_b   1.000
_cell.length_c   1.000
_cell.angle_alpha   90.00
_cell.angle_beta   90.00
_cell.angle_gamma   90.00
#
_symmetry.space_group_name_H-M   'P 1'
#
loop_
_entity.id
_entity.type
_entity.pdbx_description
1 polymer ?
#
loop_
_entity_poly.entity_id
_entity_poly.type
_entity_poly.pdbx_seq_one_letter_code
_entity_poly.pdbx_strand_id
1 'polypeptide(L)'
;MSEGSHRSAPSRAGSPGLAVVTPHAVVVLPAGAAPRVVEDVWRILAGPSAAAESIVAALPLRGPDEVPSFAVLVHERGGDARVRLQVVLRGDAVVDVEADDADGLPAEPRRIDARQAQPFYLATLDRVRAYRAGASADRAAADAQDGLPLVAGAVAADAVAWRLEAPDARAHATAGASDATDRALGATVLDAPDPAAPDTDAPPADPASCGRRRRAGRREDPAGRARHR
;
A
#
# COMPACT_ATOMS: atom_id res chain seq x y z
N MET A 1 -32.94 -29.02 30.44
CA MET A 1 -33.35 -27.84 29.66
C MET A 1 -32.07 -27.30 29.02
N SER A 2 -31.87 -27.54 27.73
CA SER A 2 -30.64 -27.18 27.00
C SER A 2 -30.97 -26.08 26.01
N GLU A 3 -30.66 -24.84 26.35
CA GLU A 3 -30.75 -23.73 25.42
C GLU A 3 -29.50 -23.75 24.52
N GLY A 4 -29.72 -24.10 23.25
CA GLY A 4 -28.72 -23.99 22.20
C GLY A 4 -28.39 -22.53 21.94
N SER A 5 -27.18 -22.12 22.30
CA SER A 5 -26.63 -20.82 21.93
C SER A 5 -26.36 -20.82 20.43
N HIS A 6 -27.37 -20.42 19.65
CA HIS A 6 -27.19 -20.07 18.25
C HIS A 6 -26.43 -18.74 18.18
N ARG A 7 -25.10 -18.81 18.23
CA ARG A 7 -24.26 -17.71 17.75
C ARG A 7 -24.49 -17.59 16.25
N SER A 8 -25.43 -16.73 15.88
CA SER A 8 -25.63 -16.31 14.50
C SER A 8 -24.31 -15.71 14.02
N ALA A 9 -23.67 -16.36 13.05
CA ALA A 9 -22.54 -15.77 12.35
C ALA A 9 -23.02 -14.45 11.71
N PRO A 10 -22.26 -13.34 11.79
CA PRO A 10 -22.64 -12.12 11.10
C PRO A 10 -22.75 -12.42 9.60
N SER A 11 -23.98 -12.40 9.10
CA SER A 11 -24.36 -12.70 7.73
C SER A 11 -24.04 -11.51 6.82
N ARG A 12 -22.75 -11.20 6.63
CA ARG A 12 -22.28 -10.35 5.51
C ARG A 12 -20.78 -10.36 5.29
N ALA A 13 -20.15 -11.52 5.11
CA ALA A 13 -18.83 -11.50 4.46
C ALA A 13 -19.05 -11.39 2.95
N GLY A 14 -19.41 -10.19 2.47
CA GLY A 14 -19.17 -9.87 1.06
C GLY A 14 -17.67 -10.00 0.77
N SER A 15 -17.29 -10.26 -0.47
CA SER A 15 -15.88 -10.21 -0.83
C SER A 15 -15.32 -8.84 -0.43
N PRO A 16 -14.13 -8.77 0.19
CA PRO A 16 -13.53 -7.49 0.51
C PRO A 16 -13.26 -6.71 -0.78
N GLY A 17 -13.26 -5.38 -0.66
CA GLY A 17 -12.72 -4.48 -1.68
C GLY A 17 -11.24 -4.74 -1.93
N LEU A 18 -10.66 -3.94 -2.83
CA LEU A 18 -9.23 -4.00 -3.13
C LEU A 18 -8.60 -2.62 -3.01
N ALA A 19 -7.50 -2.54 -2.26
CA ALA A 19 -6.65 -1.37 -2.22
C ALA A 19 -5.39 -1.61 -3.06
N VAL A 20 -5.08 -0.67 -3.97
CA VAL A 20 -3.80 -0.58 -4.67
C VAL A 20 -3.04 0.62 -4.10
N VAL A 21 -1.89 0.36 -3.51
CA VAL A 21 -1.16 1.32 -2.69
C VAL A 21 0.26 1.47 -3.21
N THR A 22 0.78 2.69 -3.22
CA THR A 22 2.20 3.04 -3.33
C THR A 22 2.51 4.15 -2.32
N PRO A 23 3.78 4.50 -2.10
CA PRO A 23 4.13 5.64 -1.23
C PRO A 23 3.49 6.97 -1.64
N HIS A 24 3.10 7.12 -2.92
CA HIS A 24 2.61 8.37 -3.48
C HIS A 24 1.13 8.35 -3.86
N ALA A 25 0.47 7.19 -3.85
CA ALA A 25 -0.93 7.10 -4.21
C ALA A 25 -1.63 5.90 -3.57
N VAL A 26 -2.93 6.05 -3.34
CA VAL A 26 -3.84 5.00 -2.87
C VAL A 26 -5.06 4.98 -3.78
N VAL A 27 -5.45 3.79 -4.23
CA VAL A 27 -6.71 3.56 -4.95
C VAL A 27 -7.50 2.49 -4.23
N VAL A 28 -8.73 2.81 -3.81
CA VAL A 28 -9.67 1.86 -3.22
C VAL A 28 -10.74 1.53 -4.25
N LEU A 29 -10.85 0.25 -4.58
CA LEU A 29 -11.75 -0.33 -5.55
C LEU A 29 -12.81 -1.20 -4.85
N PRO A 30 -14.02 -1.32 -5.43
CA PRO A 30 -15.08 -2.11 -4.84
C PRO A 30 -14.77 -3.59 -5.00
N ALA A 31 -15.44 -4.41 -4.19
CA ALA A 31 -15.42 -5.86 -4.33
C ALA A 31 -15.80 -6.28 -5.76
N GLY A 32 -15.06 -7.25 -6.32
CA GLY A 32 -15.32 -7.75 -7.67
C GLY A 32 -14.79 -6.88 -8.81
N ALA A 33 -13.95 -5.87 -8.52
CA ALA A 33 -13.22 -5.15 -9.57
C ALA A 33 -12.48 -6.12 -10.49
N ALA A 34 -12.61 -5.91 -11.81
CA ALA A 34 -12.03 -6.80 -12.80
C ALA A 34 -10.49 -6.84 -12.68
N PRO A 35 -9.83 -8.01 -12.78
CA PRO A 35 -8.38 -8.13 -12.63
C PRO A 35 -7.58 -7.21 -13.56
N ARG A 36 -8.05 -7.01 -14.80
CA ARG A 36 -7.42 -6.09 -15.77
C ARG A 36 -7.42 -4.64 -15.28
N VAL A 37 -8.49 -4.20 -14.63
CA VAL A 37 -8.57 -2.83 -14.06
C VAL A 37 -7.52 -2.67 -12.96
N VAL A 38 -7.37 -3.68 -12.09
CA VAL A 38 -6.36 -3.69 -11.04
C VAL A 38 -4.94 -3.64 -11.61
N GLU A 39 -4.66 -4.45 -12.63
CA GLU A 39 -3.37 -4.49 -13.32
C GLU A 39 -3.02 -3.15 -13.98
N ASP A 40 -4.00 -2.51 -14.63
CA ASP A 40 -3.81 -1.21 -15.28
C ASP A 40 -3.56 -0.10 -14.26
N VAL A 41 -4.33 -0.09 -13.16
CA VAL A 41 -4.12 0.82 -12.02
C VAL A 41 -2.73 0.60 -11.43
N TRP A 42 -2.33 -0.64 -11.15
CA TRP A 42 -0.99 -0.96 -10.64
C TRP A 42 0.12 -0.44 -11.55
N ARG A 43 -0.01 -0.64 -12.87
CA ARG A 43 0.98 -0.18 -13.85
C ARG A 43 1.14 1.34 -13.84
N ILE A 44 0.05 2.08 -13.67
CA ILE A 44 0.07 3.55 -13.58
C ILE A 44 0.71 3.99 -12.27
N LEU A 45 0.31 3.40 -11.14
CA LEU A 45 0.85 3.75 -9.82
C LEU A 45 2.33 3.42 -9.66
N ALA A 46 2.82 2.38 -10.33
CA ALA A 46 4.24 2.03 -10.35
C ALA A 46 5.09 3.04 -11.15
N GLY A 47 4.46 3.92 -11.94
CA GLY A 47 5.13 4.98 -12.68
C GLY A 47 5.56 6.15 -11.77
N PRO A 48 6.70 6.82 -12.08
CA PRO A 48 7.22 7.92 -11.27
C PRO A 48 6.36 9.21 -11.34
N SER A 49 5.38 9.26 -12.25
CA SER A 49 4.53 10.42 -12.52
C SER A 49 3.04 10.08 -12.40
N ALA A 50 2.68 9.15 -11.50
CA ALA A 50 1.29 8.80 -11.26
C ALA A 50 0.50 10.05 -10.84
N ALA A 51 -0.43 10.47 -11.70
CA ALA A 51 -1.32 11.60 -11.47
C ALA A 51 -2.76 11.09 -11.32
N ALA A 52 -3.58 11.79 -10.54
CA ALA A 52 -4.96 11.38 -10.30
C ALA A 52 -5.76 11.27 -11.62
N GLU A 53 -5.51 12.18 -12.58
CA GLU A 53 -6.12 12.14 -13.91
C GLU A 53 -5.83 10.83 -14.64
N SER A 54 -4.55 10.42 -14.71
CA SER A 54 -4.14 9.18 -15.38
C SER A 54 -4.75 7.95 -14.72
N ILE A 55 -4.85 7.94 -13.39
CA ILE A 55 -5.46 6.84 -12.63
C ILE A 55 -6.95 6.76 -12.94
N VAL A 56 -7.67 7.88 -12.85
CA VAL A 56 -9.12 7.93 -13.11
C VAL A 56 -9.43 7.57 -14.57
N ALA A 57 -8.59 7.98 -15.53
CA ALA A 57 -8.74 7.62 -16.93
C ALA A 57 -8.66 6.11 -17.21
N ALA A 58 -7.99 5.34 -16.32
CA ALA A 58 -7.91 3.89 -16.42
C ALA A 58 -9.08 3.16 -15.73
N LEU A 59 -9.98 3.87 -15.05
CA LEU A 59 -11.14 3.26 -14.39
C LEU A 59 -12.34 3.27 -15.35
N PRO A 60 -12.87 2.10 -15.77
CA PRO A 60 -14.04 2.05 -16.63
C PRO A 60 -15.25 2.64 -15.91
N LEU A 61 -15.81 3.72 -16.45
CA LEU A 61 -16.97 4.39 -15.82
C LEU A 61 -18.31 3.80 -16.23
N ARG A 62 -18.33 2.96 -17.27
CA ARG A 62 -19.50 2.31 -17.88
C ARG A 62 -19.07 0.98 -18.51
N GLY A 63 -20.03 0.09 -18.76
CA GLY A 63 -19.81 -1.16 -19.48
C GLY A 63 -19.65 -2.38 -18.58
N PRO A 64 -19.22 -3.54 -19.12
CA PRO A 64 -19.16 -4.80 -18.37
C PRO A 64 -18.14 -4.80 -17.24
N ASP A 65 -17.08 -3.99 -17.35
CA ASP A 65 -16.04 -3.82 -16.34
C ASP A 65 -16.21 -2.51 -15.54
N GLU A 66 -17.43 -1.95 -15.51
CA GLU A 66 -17.71 -0.69 -14.79
C GLU A 66 -17.26 -0.75 -13.33
N VAL A 67 -16.57 0.31 -12.89
CA VAL A 67 -16.22 0.56 -11.50
C VAL A 67 -17.19 1.60 -10.93
N PRO A 68 -18.28 1.17 -10.26
CA PRO A 68 -19.36 2.07 -9.85
C PRO A 68 -18.95 3.03 -8.72
N SER A 69 -17.93 2.67 -7.94
CA SER A 69 -17.47 3.41 -6.77
C SER A 69 -15.96 3.26 -6.63
N PHE A 70 -15.25 4.34 -6.32
CA PHE A 70 -13.79 4.29 -6.06
C PHE A 70 -13.32 5.51 -5.28
N ALA A 71 -12.18 5.36 -4.59
CA ALA A 71 -11.42 6.48 -4.04
C ALA A 71 -10.01 6.49 -4.64
N VAL A 72 -9.58 7.62 -5.19
CA VAL A 72 -8.20 7.86 -5.64
C VAL A 72 -7.62 8.99 -4.79
N LEU A 73 -6.52 8.71 -4.11
CA LEU A 73 -5.79 9.67 -3.29
C LEU A 73 -4.35 9.73 -3.78
N VAL A 74 -3.86 10.91 -4.09
CA VAL A 74 -2.47 11.13 -4.57
C VAL A 74 -1.78 12.11 -3.65
N HIS A 75 -0.64 11.69 -3.10
CA HIS A 75 0.26 12.52 -2.32
C HIS A 75 1.09 13.38 -3.27
N GLU A 76 0.81 14.67 -3.29
CA GLU A 76 1.69 15.65 -3.89
C GLU A 76 2.83 15.95 -2.90
N ARG A 77 4.06 16.12 -3.41
CA ARG A 77 5.15 16.69 -2.62
C ARG A 77 4.78 18.14 -2.27
N GLY A 78 4.26 18.35 -1.08
CA GLY A 78 4.17 19.67 -0.47
C GLY A 78 5.54 20.15 0.00
N GLY A 79 5.73 21.47 0.07
CA GLY A 79 6.85 22.06 0.80
C GLY A 79 6.77 21.76 2.31
N ASP A 80 7.83 22.12 3.03
CA ASP A 80 7.98 22.13 4.49
C ASP A 80 7.06 21.17 5.26
N ALA A 81 7.41 19.88 5.21
CA ALA A 81 6.88 18.79 6.02
C ALA A 81 5.36 18.51 5.96
N ARG A 82 4.60 19.16 5.07
CA ARG A 82 3.14 19.06 4.99
C ARG A 82 2.72 18.33 3.72
N VAL A 83 1.86 17.32 3.86
CA VAL A 83 1.36 16.55 2.72
C VAL A 83 0.18 17.27 2.10
N ARG A 84 0.24 17.45 0.78
CA ARG A 84 -0.89 17.90 -0.04
C ARG A 84 -1.51 16.66 -0.67
N LEU A 85 -2.82 16.53 -0.54
CA LEU A 85 -3.57 15.35 -0.95
C LEU A 85 -4.57 15.74 -2.04
N GLN A 86 -4.40 15.20 -3.23
CA GLN A 86 -5.42 15.24 -4.27
C GLN A 86 -6.38 14.06 -4.06
N VAL A 87 -7.68 14.34 -4.05
CA VAL A 87 -8.73 13.36 -3.77
C VAL A 87 -9.73 13.33 -4.93
N VAL A 88 -9.98 12.14 -5.47
CA VAL A 88 -11.05 11.88 -6.44
C VAL A 88 -11.94 10.76 -5.94
N LEU A 89 -13.23 11.03 -5.77
CA LEU A 89 -14.18 10.05 -5.27
C LEU A 89 -15.36 9.87 -6.23
N ARG A 90 -15.89 8.65 -6.28
CA ARG A 90 -17.10 8.33 -7.03
C ARG A 90 -17.96 7.34 -6.24
N GLY A 91 -19.28 7.45 -6.43
CA GLY A 91 -20.23 6.47 -5.90
C GLY A 91 -20.34 6.56 -4.38
N ASP A 92 -20.11 5.44 -3.70
CA ASP A 92 -20.25 5.33 -2.25
C ASP A 92 -18.92 5.57 -1.50
N ALA A 93 -17.88 5.99 -2.21
CA ALA A 93 -16.58 6.28 -1.64
C ALA A 93 -16.61 7.51 -0.73
N VAL A 94 -15.92 7.38 0.40
CA VAL A 94 -15.76 8.44 1.41
C VAL A 94 -14.30 8.52 1.83
N VAL A 95 -13.91 9.72 2.28
CA VAL A 95 -12.62 9.94 2.94
C VAL A 95 -12.85 10.76 4.20
N ASP A 96 -12.41 10.23 5.34
CA ASP A 96 -12.27 10.99 6.58
C ASP A 96 -10.83 11.52 6.65
N VAL A 97 -10.64 12.82 6.86
CA VAL A 97 -9.33 13.49 6.79
C VAL A 97 -9.07 14.28 8.07
N GLU A 98 -7.86 14.17 8.58
CA GLU A 98 -7.29 15.09 9.56
C GLU A 98 -6.24 15.96 8.89
N ALA A 99 -6.41 17.28 9.01
CA ALA A 99 -5.46 18.27 8.54
C ALA A 99 -5.14 19.26 9.66
N ASP A 100 -3.97 19.87 9.59
CA ASP A 100 -3.63 20.98 10.47
C ASP A 100 -4.20 22.29 9.92
N ASP A 101 -4.61 23.19 10.82
CA ASP A 101 -5.15 24.50 10.48
C ASP A 101 -4.06 25.48 10.00
N ALA A 102 -4.42 26.75 9.83
CA ALA A 102 -3.53 27.83 9.41
C ALA A 102 -2.31 28.01 10.34
N ASP A 103 -2.49 27.76 11.63
CA ASP A 103 -1.49 27.92 12.69
C ASP A 103 -0.71 26.62 12.96
N GLY A 104 -1.05 25.54 12.26
CA GLY A 104 -0.40 24.24 12.42
C GLY A 104 -0.95 23.44 13.61
N LEU A 105 -2.13 23.79 14.11
CA LEU A 105 -2.81 23.05 15.16
C LEU A 105 -3.75 22.00 14.55
N PRO A 106 -4.00 20.89 15.26
CA PRO A 106 -5.02 19.92 14.89
C PRO A 106 -6.40 20.54 14.65
N ALA A 107 -6.89 20.47 13.41
CA ALA A 107 -8.28 20.76 13.12
C ALA A 107 -9.18 19.54 13.42
N GLU A 108 -10.48 19.77 13.55
CA GLU A 108 -11.45 18.68 13.66
C GLU A 108 -11.44 17.81 12.40
N PRO A 109 -11.55 16.47 12.53
CA PRO A 109 -11.63 15.58 11.39
C PRO A 109 -12.82 15.92 10.49
N ARG A 110 -12.59 15.94 9.17
CA ARG A 110 -13.62 16.23 8.17
C ARG A 110 -13.89 15.00 7.31
N ARG A 111 -15.17 14.68 7.11
CA ARG A 111 -15.62 13.70 6.13
C ARG A 111 -15.90 14.34 4.77
N ILE A 112 -15.48 13.66 3.72
CA ILE A 112 -15.76 13.96 2.33
C ILE A 112 -16.52 12.76 1.74
N ASP A 113 -17.66 13.03 1.08
CA ASP A 113 -18.58 12.01 0.58
C ASP A 113 -18.95 12.28 -0.88
N ALA A 114 -18.89 11.24 -1.71
CA ALA A 114 -19.12 11.33 -3.15
C ALA A 114 -20.55 11.05 -3.61
N ARG A 115 -21.45 10.59 -2.73
CA ARG A 115 -22.77 10.06 -3.12
C ARG A 115 -23.67 11.05 -3.85
N GLN A 116 -23.42 12.35 -3.70
CA GLN A 116 -24.17 13.41 -4.38
C GLN A 116 -23.38 14.13 -5.49
N ALA A 117 -22.13 13.71 -5.74
CA ALA A 117 -21.28 14.32 -6.76
C ALA A 117 -21.39 13.56 -8.09
N GLN A 118 -21.55 14.31 -9.19
CA GLN A 118 -21.52 13.76 -10.54
C GLN A 118 -20.62 14.61 -11.44
N PRO A 119 -19.77 14.00 -12.30
CA PRO A 119 -19.52 12.55 -12.42
C PRO A 119 -18.62 11.99 -11.30
N PHE A 120 -17.87 12.86 -10.62
CA PHE A 120 -16.96 12.55 -9.52
C PHE A 120 -16.82 13.78 -8.61
N TYR A 121 -16.47 13.55 -7.35
CA TYR A 121 -16.04 14.59 -6.43
C TYR A 121 -14.52 14.79 -6.57
N LEU A 122 -14.08 16.05 -6.62
CA LEU A 122 -12.67 16.43 -6.70
C LEU A 122 -12.34 17.42 -5.58
N ALA A 123 -11.27 17.18 -4.86
CA ALA A 123 -10.71 18.14 -3.92
C ALA A 123 -9.19 18.04 -3.86
N THR A 124 -8.58 19.16 -3.48
CA THR A 124 -7.19 19.19 -3.04
C THR A 124 -7.18 19.70 -1.61
N LEU A 125 -6.49 18.97 -0.74
CA LEU A 125 -6.40 19.26 0.69
C LEU A 125 -4.95 19.52 1.03
N ASP A 126 -4.69 20.60 1.74
CA ASP A 126 -3.35 20.94 2.20
C ASP A 126 -3.18 20.53 3.66
N ARG A 127 -1.92 20.30 4.08
CA ARG A 127 -1.56 20.02 5.48
C ARG A 127 -2.23 18.77 6.05
N VAL A 128 -2.45 17.77 5.20
CA VAL A 128 -3.03 16.49 5.62
C VAL A 128 -2.01 15.72 6.44
N ARG A 129 -2.42 15.24 7.61
CA ARG A 129 -1.59 14.41 8.48
C ARG A 129 -2.12 12.99 8.66
N ALA A 130 -3.40 12.77 8.39
CA ALA A 130 -4.00 11.45 8.43
C ALA A 130 -5.24 11.41 7.53
N TYR A 131 -5.55 10.24 7.01
CA TYR A 131 -6.84 9.98 6.38
C TYR A 131 -7.24 8.52 6.49
N ARG A 132 -8.53 8.26 6.34
CA ARG A 132 -9.11 6.95 6.09
C ARG A 132 -10.00 7.03 4.85
N ALA A 133 -9.71 6.22 3.84
CA ALA A 133 -10.49 6.11 2.62
C ALA A 133 -11.18 4.75 2.54
N GLY A 134 -12.47 4.72 2.17
CA GLY A 134 -13.24 3.48 2.08
C GLY A 134 -14.68 3.71 1.62
N ALA A 135 -15.57 2.77 1.96
CA ALA A 135 -17.00 2.88 1.66
C ALA A 135 -17.79 3.61 2.76
N SER A 136 -18.87 4.30 2.38
CA SER A 136 -19.69 5.13 3.28
C SER A 136 -20.31 4.39 4.47
N ALA A 137 -20.50 3.07 4.35
CA ALA A 137 -21.07 2.21 5.39
C ALA A 137 -20.12 2.01 6.60
N ASP A 138 -18.83 2.31 6.44
CA ASP A 138 -17.87 2.26 7.53
C ASP A 138 -17.99 3.50 8.41
N ARG A 139 -18.21 3.29 9.71
CA ARG A 139 -18.31 4.36 10.70
C ARG A 139 -16.98 5.10 10.82
N ALA A 140 -17.10 6.43 10.85
CA ALA A 140 -16.01 7.36 11.10
C ALA A 140 -15.41 7.14 12.50
N ALA A 141 -14.19 6.66 12.52
CA ALA A 141 -13.19 7.13 13.45
C ALA A 141 -11.86 7.10 12.69
N ALA A 142 -11.22 8.26 12.56
CA ALA A 142 -9.80 8.33 12.22
C ALA A 142 -8.92 7.90 13.42
N ASP A 143 -9.41 6.99 14.27
CA ASP A 143 -8.59 6.19 15.19
C ASP A 143 -7.81 5.15 14.36
N ALA A 144 -7.01 5.64 13.43
CA ALA A 144 -6.01 4.86 12.73
C ALA A 144 -4.82 4.65 13.68
N GLN A 145 -5.03 3.85 14.72
CA GLN A 145 -3.91 3.26 15.48
C GLN A 145 -3.24 2.14 14.67
N ASP A 146 -3.94 1.58 13.67
CA ASP A 146 -3.47 0.49 12.80
C ASP A 146 -3.18 0.96 11.36
N GLY A 147 -2.72 2.20 11.18
CA GLY A 147 -2.29 2.70 9.87
C GLY A 147 -1.12 1.87 9.34
N LEU A 148 -1.34 1.08 8.28
CA LEU A 148 -0.27 0.32 7.65
C LEU A 148 0.71 1.28 6.96
N PRO A 149 2.03 1.03 7.05
CA PRO A 149 2.97 1.77 6.22
C PRO A 149 2.59 1.56 4.75
N LEU A 150 2.55 2.64 3.96
CA LEU A 150 2.27 2.55 2.53
C LEU A 150 3.45 1.91 1.81
N VAL A 151 3.50 0.59 1.86
CA VAL A 151 4.38 -0.24 1.04
C VAL A 151 3.65 -0.53 -0.26
N ALA A 152 4.38 -0.48 -1.38
CA ALA A 152 3.78 -0.71 -2.69
C ALA A 152 3.17 -2.12 -2.76
N GLY A 153 1.88 -2.22 -3.08
CA GLY A 153 1.19 -3.51 -3.24
C GLY A 153 -0.30 -3.37 -3.55
N ALA A 154 -0.93 -4.53 -3.83
CA ALA A 154 -2.38 -4.66 -3.92
C ALA A 154 -2.87 -5.61 -2.81
N VAL A 155 -3.84 -5.17 -2.01
CA VAL A 155 -4.27 -5.87 -0.80
C VAL A 155 -5.80 -5.90 -0.74
N ALA A 156 -6.37 -7.03 -0.33
CA ALA A 156 -7.79 -7.14 -0.03
C ALA A 156 -8.12 -6.27 1.20
N ALA A 157 -8.87 -5.18 0.98
CA ALA A 157 -9.20 -4.21 2.01
C ALA A 157 -10.43 -3.37 1.60
N ASP A 158 -11.35 -3.17 2.54
CA ASP A 158 -12.51 -2.28 2.36
C ASP A 158 -12.19 -0.81 2.64
N ALA A 159 -11.08 -0.56 3.36
CA ALA A 159 -10.59 0.76 3.66
C ALA A 159 -9.06 0.77 3.81
N VAL A 160 -8.48 1.94 3.55
CA VAL A 160 -7.06 2.23 3.78
C VAL A 160 -6.95 3.41 4.73
N ALA A 161 -6.13 3.27 5.76
CA ALA A 161 -5.77 4.35 6.65
C ALA A 161 -4.30 4.71 6.47
N TRP A 162 -4.01 6.01 6.53
CA TRP A 162 -2.66 6.54 6.49
C TRP A 162 -2.50 7.62 7.55
N ARG A 163 -1.29 7.71 8.11
CA ARG A 163 -0.89 8.76 9.04
C ARG A 163 0.57 9.14 8.81
N LEU A 164 0.87 10.42 8.89
CA LEU A 164 2.21 10.95 8.97
C LEU A 164 2.77 10.61 10.36
N GLU A 165 3.84 9.82 10.43
CA GLU A 165 4.53 9.54 11.69
C GLU A 165 5.07 10.85 12.29
N ALA A 166 4.71 11.15 13.54
CA ALA A 166 5.39 12.18 14.30
C ALA A 166 6.87 11.75 14.48
N PRO A 167 7.84 12.67 14.41
CA PRO A 167 9.27 12.36 14.58
C PRO A 167 9.58 11.51 15.82
N ASP A 168 8.79 11.62 16.88
CA ASP A 168 9.00 10.93 18.15
C ASP A 168 8.50 9.47 18.17
N ALA A 169 7.64 9.05 17.23
CA ALA A 169 7.08 7.69 17.23
C ALA A 169 8.13 6.61 16.85
N ARG A 170 9.15 6.98 16.06
CA ARG A 170 10.27 6.07 15.72
C ARG A 170 11.12 5.66 16.92
N ALA A 171 11.15 6.47 17.98
CA ALA A 171 11.94 6.18 19.18
C ALA A 171 11.32 5.08 20.07
N HIS A 172 10.02 4.80 19.91
CA HIS A 172 9.32 3.80 20.73
C HIS A 172 9.09 2.45 20.04
N ALA A 173 9.08 2.41 18.70
CA ALA A 173 8.91 1.15 17.96
C ALA A 173 10.12 0.21 18.08
N THR A 174 11.33 0.75 18.29
CA THR A 174 12.56 -0.06 18.51
C THR A 174 12.74 -0.56 19.94
N ALA A 175 11.99 -0.03 20.90
CA ALA A 175 12.07 -0.46 22.30
C ALA A 175 11.11 -1.63 22.63
N GLY A 176 10.02 -1.80 21.86
CA GLY A 176 9.00 -2.83 22.12
C GLY A 176 9.17 -4.15 21.37
N ALA A 177 10.02 -4.20 20.33
CA ALA A 177 10.16 -5.38 19.48
C ALA A 177 11.17 -6.43 19.99
N SER A 178 12.03 -6.08 20.96
CA SER A 178 13.02 -7.02 21.51
C SER A 178 12.54 -7.82 22.72
N ASP A 179 11.45 -7.43 23.39
CA ASP A 179 11.05 -8.06 24.67
C ASP A 179 9.91 -9.10 24.53
N ALA A 180 9.33 -9.22 23.33
CA ALA A 180 8.24 -10.17 23.04
C ALA A 180 8.73 -11.53 22.51
N THR A 181 9.96 -11.60 21.99
CA THR A 181 10.50 -12.83 21.37
C THR A 181 11.20 -13.75 22.39
N ASP A 182 11.58 -13.24 23.56
CA ASP A 182 12.36 -14.01 24.55
C ASP A 182 11.50 -14.78 25.58
N ARG A 183 10.17 -14.57 25.59
CA ARG A 183 9.25 -15.29 26.51
C ARG A 183 8.60 -16.54 25.91
N ALA A 184 8.82 -16.87 24.64
CA ALA A 184 8.17 -17.99 23.96
C ALA A 184 9.04 -19.26 23.82
N LEU A 185 10.27 -19.27 24.34
CA LEU A 185 11.15 -20.45 24.33
C LEU A 185 11.28 -21.06 25.73
N GLY A 186 10.15 -21.50 26.26
CA GLY A 186 10.06 -22.30 27.49
C GLY A 186 9.49 -23.69 27.20
N ALA A 187 10.35 -24.71 27.29
CA ALA A 187 10.07 -26.12 27.51
C ALA A 187 9.59 -27.00 26.32
N THR A 188 10.53 -27.76 25.75
CA THR A 188 10.58 -29.22 26.03
C THR A 188 12.02 -29.71 25.88
N VAL A 189 12.61 -30.10 27.02
CA VAL A 189 13.81 -30.91 27.13
C VAL A 189 13.37 -32.36 26.93
N LEU A 190 13.98 -33.06 25.96
CA LEU A 190 14.04 -34.52 25.98
C LEU A 190 15.50 -34.93 25.74
N ASP A 191 15.96 -35.76 26.66
CA ASP A 191 17.32 -36.20 26.94
C ASP A 191 17.85 -37.21 25.91
N ALA A 192 19.18 -37.38 25.90
CA ALA A 192 20.02 -37.99 24.85
C ALA A 192 19.95 -39.55 24.75
N PRO A 193 20.74 -40.26 23.90
CA PRO A 193 22.21 -40.34 24.06
C PRO A 193 23.07 -40.35 22.77
N ASP A 194 24.30 -39.88 22.98
CA ASP A 194 25.51 -39.97 22.14
C ASP A 194 26.00 -41.42 21.95
N PRO A 195 26.55 -41.77 20.77
CA PRO A 195 27.80 -42.51 20.79
C PRO A 195 28.83 -42.06 19.74
N ALA A 196 29.97 -41.58 20.24
CA ALA A 196 31.36 -41.92 19.91
C ALA A 196 31.83 -41.93 18.44
N ALA A 197 32.90 -41.15 18.21
CA ALA A 197 33.67 -40.94 16.97
C ALA A 197 34.33 -42.22 16.36
N PRO A 198 34.90 -42.14 15.14
CA PRO A 198 36.30 -41.72 15.06
C PRO A 198 36.70 -40.83 13.86
N ASP A 199 37.86 -40.19 14.03
CA ASP A 199 38.68 -39.46 13.07
C ASP A 199 38.79 -40.11 11.68
N THR A 200 38.79 -39.29 10.63
CA THR A 200 39.69 -39.50 9.49
C THR A 200 39.97 -38.21 8.72
N ASP A 201 41.25 -37.83 8.78
CA ASP A 201 42.11 -37.11 7.84
C ASP A 201 41.56 -36.53 6.52
N ALA A 202 42.01 -35.30 6.24
CA ALA A 202 41.91 -34.57 4.96
C ALA A 202 42.82 -35.21 3.86
N PRO A 203 42.75 -34.84 2.55
CA PRO A 203 43.06 -33.49 2.05
C PRO A 203 42.24 -33.01 0.82
N PRO A 204 42.40 -31.73 0.38
CA PRO A 204 41.70 -31.16 -0.77
C PRO A 204 42.45 -31.39 -2.08
N ALA A 205 41.73 -31.59 -3.20
CA ALA A 205 42.31 -31.64 -4.54
C ALA A 205 41.48 -30.87 -5.58
N ASP A 206 42.01 -29.67 -5.88
CA ASP A 206 42.20 -28.99 -7.18
C ASP A 206 41.02 -28.56 -8.09
N PRO A 207 40.94 -27.26 -8.45
CA PRO A 207 40.15 -26.78 -9.59
C PRO A 207 41.01 -26.71 -10.86
N ALA A 208 40.80 -27.64 -11.79
CA ALA A 208 41.31 -27.52 -13.15
C ALA A 208 40.22 -27.81 -14.18
N SER A 209 39.68 -26.75 -14.78
CA SER A 209 39.19 -26.77 -16.16
C SER A 209 39.41 -25.40 -16.78
N CYS A 210 40.54 -25.35 -17.46
CA CYS A 210 41.04 -24.28 -18.29
C CYS A 210 40.29 -24.25 -19.64
N GLY A 211 40.12 -23.06 -20.20
CA GLY A 211 40.09 -22.88 -21.66
C GLY A 211 38.81 -22.25 -22.20
N ARG A 212 38.86 -20.94 -22.49
CA ARG A 212 39.08 -20.35 -23.84
C ARG A 212 37.80 -20.37 -24.69
N ARG A 213 37.36 -19.27 -25.34
CA ARG A 213 38.11 -18.25 -26.09
C ARG A 213 37.12 -17.21 -26.65
N ARG A 214 37.54 -15.93 -26.71
CA ARG A 214 37.48 -14.98 -27.88
C ARG A 214 36.09 -14.63 -28.49
N ARG A 215 35.78 -13.44 -29.02
CA ARG A 215 36.46 -12.15 -29.27
C ARG A 215 35.39 -11.19 -29.83
N ALA A 216 35.57 -9.90 -29.55
CA ALA A 216 35.40 -8.73 -30.44
C ALA A 216 34.09 -8.49 -31.22
N GLY A 217 33.52 -7.29 -31.01
CA GLY A 217 32.58 -6.64 -31.92
C GLY A 217 32.47 -5.14 -31.64
N ARG A 218 33.48 -4.37 -32.09
CA ARG A 218 33.54 -2.91 -32.14
C ARG A 218 32.81 -2.41 -33.40
N ARG A 219 32.00 -1.35 -33.32
CA ARG A 219 31.67 -0.36 -34.38
C ARG A 219 30.80 0.75 -33.76
N GLU A 220 31.34 1.94 -33.57
CA GLU A 220 31.37 3.09 -34.51
C GLU A 220 30.05 3.89 -34.53
N ASP A 221 30.13 5.08 -33.93
CA ASP A 221 29.30 6.27 -34.18
C ASP A 221 29.98 7.05 -35.34
N PRO A 222 29.31 7.80 -36.25
CA PRO A 222 28.85 9.16 -35.92
C PRO A 222 27.69 9.80 -36.77
N ALA A 223 27.07 10.83 -36.18
CA ALA A 223 26.63 12.14 -36.73
C ALA A 223 25.82 12.26 -38.05
N GLY A 224 24.68 12.97 -37.97
CA GLY A 224 23.96 13.58 -39.11
C GLY A 224 23.21 14.87 -38.74
N ARG A 225 23.73 16.02 -39.20
CA ARG A 225 23.14 17.38 -39.18
C ARG A 225 22.08 17.58 -40.29
N ALA A 226 21.06 18.41 -40.04
CA ALA A 226 20.49 19.47 -40.93
C ALA A 226 19.27 20.08 -40.20
N ARG A 227 19.16 21.37 -39.81
CA ARG A 227 19.11 22.68 -40.50
C ARG A 227 17.95 22.91 -41.49
N HIS A 228 17.23 24.02 -41.22
CA HIS A 228 16.32 24.84 -42.04
C HIS A 228 14.92 24.31 -42.38
N ARG A 229 13.88 24.95 -41.81
CA ARG A 229 13.21 26.10 -42.42
C ARG A 229 12.70 27.05 -41.34
#